data_AF-A0A820AIP3-F1
#
_entry.id   AF-A0A820AIP3-F1
#
_cell.length_a   1.000
_cell.length_b   1.000
_cell.length_c   1.000
_cell.angle_alpha   90.00
_cell.angle_beta   90.00
_cell.angle_gamma   90.00
#
_symmetry.space_group_name_H-M   'P 1'
#
loop_
_entity.id
_entity.type
_entity.pdbx_description
1 polymer ?
#
loop_
_entity_poly.entity_id
_entity_poly.type
_entity_poly.pdbx_seq_one_letter_code
_entity_poly.pdbx_strand_id
1 'polypeptide(L)'
;MEQLCICLRYFDPSTKELVERIICLYEIHSQTGEAIFDVINQFLFDLEKELDKKFILIGQCFDGASSVRCQAQGHIRSRINAFAFYVHCRSHLINLSVKDTLTNEFYQSYDLIHRTLVFFQESAQRLDILKRSQIFHTTSKEGSKVPSASDTRWVYHYQLAEFVWTHMVSIVSALIQIHEKNKDGSETANGFAIRFVNEKFIFQIGIMRIILGHAKLFLKQTERRSTTFDKFSICLDSTIVRIQNTLNEFDYEIYKQKVKEDRDLYQ
;
A
#
# COMPACT_ATOMS: atom_id res chain seq x y z
N MET A 1 -3.75 -20.29 -7.84
CA MET A 1 -2.67 -20.47 -8.84
C MET A 1 -1.73 -19.29 -8.66
N GLU A 2 -0.46 -19.56 -8.41
CA GLU A 2 0.52 -18.51 -8.12
C GLU A 2 1.54 -18.42 -9.24
N GLN A 3 2.12 -17.24 -9.39
CA GLN A 3 3.01 -16.94 -10.52
C GLN A 3 4.33 -16.38 -10.01
N LEU A 4 5.42 -16.89 -10.58
CA LEU A 4 6.76 -16.34 -10.44
C LEU A 4 7.09 -15.48 -11.67
N CYS A 5 7.28 -14.18 -11.45
CA CYS A 5 7.73 -13.27 -12.50
C CYS A 5 9.25 -13.24 -12.55
N ILE A 6 9.83 -13.56 -13.70
CA ILE A 6 11.27 -13.47 -13.92
C ILE A 6 11.59 -12.19 -14.70
N CYS A 7 12.36 -11.32 -14.05
CA CYS A 7 12.87 -10.09 -14.60
C CYS A 7 14.40 -10.13 -14.61
N LEU A 8 15.01 -9.87 -15.77
CA LEU A 8 16.45 -9.78 -15.92
C LEU A 8 16.89 -8.33 -15.97
N ARG A 9 17.95 -8.03 -15.23
CA ARG A 9 18.67 -6.76 -15.30
C ARG A 9 20.12 -7.02 -15.67
N TYR A 10 20.56 -6.50 -16.81
CA TYR A 10 21.89 -6.73 -17.36
C TYR A 10 22.46 -5.46 -17.99
N PHE A 11 23.78 -5.42 -18.18
CA PHE A 11 24.45 -4.34 -18.90
C PHE A 11 24.57 -4.72 -20.37
N ASP A 12 24.09 -3.86 -21.26
CA ASP A 12 24.25 -4.03 -22.71
C ASP A 12 25.50 -3.26 -23.18
N PRO A 13 26.58 -3.94 -23.60
CA PRO A 13 27.80 -3.27 -24.03
C PRO A 13 27.63 -2.43 -25.30
N SER A 14 26.63 -2.73 -26.13
CA SER A 14 26.40 -2.05 -27.41
C SER A 14 25.79 -0.67 -27.21
N THR A 15 24.81 -0.56 -26.31
CA THR A 15 24.15 0.70 -25.94
C THR A 15 24.85 1.40 -24.78
N LYS A 16 25.69 0.66 -24.02
CA LYS A 16 26.31 1.10 -22.75
C LYS A 16 25.28 1.44 -21.67
N GLU A 17 24.16 0.74 -21.67
CA GLU A 17 23.06 0.98 -20.74
C GLU A 17 22.74 -0.24 -19.88
N LEU A 18 22.18 0.02 -18.69
CA LEU A 18 21.53 -1.00 -17.87
C LEU A 18 20.12 -1.25 -18.43
N VAL A 19 19.90 -2.47 -18.90
CA VAL A 19 18.63 -2.92 -19.47
C VAL A 19 17.91 -3.80 -18.46
N GLU A 20 16.61 -3.55 -18.28
CA GLU A 20 15.73 -4.36 -17.44
C GLU A 20 14.55 -4.87 -18.28
N ARG A 21 14.34 -6.19 -18.30
CA ARG A 21 13.30 -6.85 -19.09
C ARG A 21 12.58 -7.92 -18.27
N ILE A 22 11.25 -7.83 -18.24
CA ILE A 22 10.41 -8.95 -17.82
C ILE A 22 10.46 -9.97 -18.95
N ILE A 23 10.87 -11.18 -18.64
CA ILE A 23 11.04 -12.24 -19.64
C ILE A 23 9.80 -13.12 -19.68
N CYS A 24 9.32 -13.56 -18.52
CA CYS A 24 8.23 -14.51 -18.44
C CYS A 24 7.55 -14.53 -17.07
N LEU A 25 6.34 -15.11 -17.07
CA LEU A 25 5.57 -15.47 -15.88
C LEU A 25 5.49 -16.99 -15.85
N TYR A 26 6.12 -17.61 -14.86
CA TYR A 26 6.02 -19.05 -14.63
C TYR A 26 4.88 -19.33 -13.67
N GLU A 27 4.02 -20.28 -14.04
CA GLU A 27 3.12 -20.87 -13.06
C GLU A 27 3.92 -21.76 -12.11
N ILE A 28 3.71 -21.57 -10.81
CA ILE A 28 4.33 -22.40 -9.78
C ILE A 28 3.25 -23.15 -9.01
N HIS A 29 3.47 -24.44 -8.85
CA HIS A 29 2.58 -25.32 -8.08
C HIS A 29 3.04 -25.50 -6.62
N SER A 30 4.23 -25.00 -6.29
CA SER A 30 4.82 -25.01 -4.94
C SER A 30 5.62 -23.73 -4.69
N GLN A 31 5.47 -23.16 -3.48
CA GLN A 31 6.23 -22.00 -3.00
C GLN A 31 7.50 -22.39 -2.23
N THR A 32 7.91 -23.66 -2.22
CA THR A 32 9.13 -24.09 -1.53
C THR A 32 10.35 -23.46 -2.20
N GLY A 33 11.42 -23.22 -1.44
CA GLY A 33 12.61 -22.59 -2.01
C GLY A 33 13.30 -23.46 -3.06
N GLU A 34 13.22 -24.78 -2.92
CA GLU A 34 13.69 -25.73 -3.93
C GLU A 34 12.89 -25.60 -5.23
N ALA A 35 11.56 -25.58 -5.18
CA ALA A 35 10.73 -25.44 -6.39
C ALA A 35 10.99 -24.11 -7.11
N ILE A 36 11.16 -23.02 -6.37
CA ILE A 36 11.51 -21.70 -6.93
C ILE A 36 12.92 -21.76 -7.55
N PHE A 37 13.87 -22.40 -6.88
CA PHE A 37 15.22 -22.60 -7.42
C PHE A 37 15.20 -23.40 -8.71
N ASP A 38 14.47 -24.51 -8.77
CA ASP A 38 14.39 -25.38 -9.95
C ASP A 38 13.86 -24.62 -11.17
N VAL A 39 12.81 -23.80 -10.98
CA VAL A 39 12.27 -22.93 -12.04
C VAL A 39 13.33 -21.94 -12.54
N ILE A 40 14.06 -21.29 -11.63
CA ILE A 40 15.12 -20.34 -11.99
C ILE A 40 16.27 -21.05 -12.71
N ASN A 41 16.69 -22.21 -12.22
CA ASN A 41 17.78 -22.98 -12.80
C ASN A 41 17.43 -23.47 -14.20
N GLN A 42 16.20 -23.97 -14.39
CA GLN A 42 15.69 -24.37 -15.70
C GLN A 42 15.61 -23.17 -16.65
N PHE A 43 15.07 -22.04 -16.19
CA PHE A 43 15.01 -20.81 -16.99
C PHE A 43 16.40 -20.37 -17.47
N LEU A 44 17.40 -20.37 -16.57
CA LEU A 44 18.77 -19.98 -16.93
C LEU A 44 19.38 -20.96 -17.95
N PHE A 45 19.18 -22.26 -17.75
CA PHE A 45 19.64 -23.28 -18.69
C PHE A 45 19.04 -23.10 -20.09
N ASP A 46 17.73 -22.88 -20.17
CA ASP A 46 17.02 -22.68 -21.43
C ASP A 46 17.48 -21.38 -22.12
N LEU A 47 17.68 -20.31 -21.35
CA LEU A 47 18.17 -19.03 -21.87
C LEU A 47 19.61 -19.14 -22.41
N GLU A 48 20.50 -19.85 -21.73
CA GLU A 48 21.87 -20.08 -22.20
C GLU A 48 21.89 -20.87 -23.51
N LYS A 49 21.01 -21.87 -23.61
CA LYS A 49 20.85 -22.69 -24.81
C LYS A 49 20.27 -21.90 -25.98
N GLU A 50 19.27 -21.06 -25.73
CA GLU A 50 18.64 -20.23 -26.78
C GLU A 50 19.61 -19.18 -27.34
N LEU A 51 20.43 -18.58 -26.47
CA LEU A 51 21.37 -17.52 -26.86
C LEU A 51 22.75 -18.03 -27.26
N ASP A 52 23.00 -19.34 -27.16
CA ASP A 52 24.31 -19.99 -27.33
C ASP A 52 25.43 -19.27 -26.57
N LYS A 53 25.12 -18.84 -25.35
CA LYS A 53 25.99 -18.02 -24.50
C LYS A 53 25.78 -18.34 -23.04
N LYS A 54 26.88 -18.43 -22.30
CA LYS A 54 26.83 -18.55 -20.84
C LYS A 54 26.64 -17.20 -20.17
N PHE A 55 25.87 -17.19 -19.09
CA PHE A 55 25.67 -16.00 -18.26
C PHE A 55 26.24 -16.23 -16.87
N ILE A 56 26.67 -15.14 -16.24
CA ILE A 56 27.07 -15.17 -14.83
C ILE A 56 26.00 -14.43 -14.05
N LEU A 57 25.25 -15.17 -13.23
CA LEU A 57 24.32 -14.60 -12.29
C LEU A 57 25.11 -13.89 -11.18
N ILE A 58 25.17 -12.56 -11.22
CA ILE A 58 25.90 -11.76 -10.24
C ILE A 58 25.04 -11.32 -9.06
N GLY A 59 23.71 -11.32 -9.21
CA GLY A 59 22.80 -10.85 -8.18
C GLY A 59 21.39 -11.40 -8.34
N GLN A 60 20.64 -11.38 -7.25
CA GLN A 60 19.28 -11.88 -7.14
C GLN A 60 18.43 -10.95 -6.25
N CYS A 61 17.16 -10.74 -6.60
CA CYS A 61 16.27 -9.84 -5.87
C CYS A 61 14.90 -10.50 -5.63
N PHE A 62 14.46 -10.55 -4.38
CA PHE A 62 13.20 -11.21 -4.00
C PHE A 62 12.48 -10.47 -2.86
N ASP A 63 11.19 -10.77 -2.65
CA ASP A 63 10.34 -10.13 -1.64
C ASP A 63 10.71 -10.45 -0.19
N GLY A 64 11.56 -11.47 0.03
CA GLY A 64 12.04 -11.89 1.34
C GLY A 64 11.14 -12.86 2.08
N ALA A 65 10.18 -13.51 1.40
CA ALA A 65 9.51 -14.69 1.91
C ALA A 65 10.53 -15.75 2.37
N SER A 66 10.22 -16.51 3.42
CA SER A 66 11.17 -17.45 4.04
C SER A 66 11.71 -18.50 3.06
N SER A 67 10.84 -19.00 2.17
CA SER A 67 11.22 -19.92 1.09
C SER A 67 12.26 -19.33 0.14
N VAL A 68 12.20 -18.03 -0.12
CA VAL A 68 13.10 -17.39 -1.06
C VAL A 68 14.36 -16.86 -0.38
N ARG A 69 14.19 -16.18 0.76
CA ARG A 69 15.27 -15.57 1.54
C ARG A 69 16.25 -16.61 2.10
N CYS A 70 15.77 -17.78 2.52
CA CYS A 70 16.61 -18.77 3.19
C CYS A 70 16.98 -19.94 2.29
N GLN A 71 16.03 -20.46 1.51
CA GLN A 71 16.25 -21.68 0.71
C GLN A 71 16.67 -21.33 -0.72
N ALA A 72 15.82 -20.68 -1.51
CA ALA A 72 16.14 -20.40 -2.92
C ALA A 72 17.44 -19.61 -3.08
N GLN A 73 17.66 -18.57 -2.25
CA GLN A 73 18.90 -17.81 -2.23
C GLN A 73 20.12 -18.65 -1.87
N GLY A 74 19.98 -19.58 -0.92
CA GLY A 74 21.02 -20.53 -0.54
C GLY A 74 21.34 -21.52 -1.66
N HIS A 75 20.31 -22.00 -2.37
CA HIS A 75 20.49 -22.90 -3.52
C HIS A 75 21.17 -22.19 -4.69
N ILE A 76 20.77 -20.96 -5.01
CA ILE A 76 21.44 -20.15 -6.04
C ILE A 76 22.93 -19.96 -5.68
N ARG A 77 23.24 -19.62 -4.43
CA ARG A 77 24.65 -19.41 -4.03
C ARG A 77 25.47 -20.69 -4.00
N SER A 78 24.90 -21.80 -3.57
CA SER A 78 25.63 -23.07 -3.47
C SER A 78 25.74 -23.82 -4.80
N ARG A 79 24.77 -23.68 -5.71
CA ARG A 79 24.67 -24.48 -6.94
C ARG A 79 24.92 -23.70 -8.23
N ILE A 80 24.76 -22.36 -8.23
CA ILE A 80 24.93 -21.51 -9.44
C ILE A 80 26.16 -20.61 -9.28
N ASN A 81 26.16 -19.70 -8.29
CA ASN A 81 27.28 -18.80 -8.06
C ASN A 81 27.34 -18.32 -6.60
N ALA A 82 28.40 -18.70 -5.89
CA ALA A 82 28.62 -18.33 -4.49
C ALA A 82 28.67 -16.81 -4.24
N PHE A 83 29.05 -16.04 -5.26
CA PHE A 83 29.16 -14.59 -5.24
C PHE A 83 27.88 -13.86 -5.67
N ALA A 84 26.81 -14.58 -6.04
CA ALA A 84 25.54 -13.96 -6.38
C ALA A 84 24.94 -13.24 -5.15
N PHE A 85 25.02 -11.91 -5.14
CA PHE A 85 24.54 -11.12 -4.00
C PHE A 85 23.01 -11.11 -3.94
N TYR A 86 22.47 -11.13 -2.73
CA TYR A 86 21.03 -11.07 -2.50
C TYR A 86 20.56 -9.68 -2.13
N VAL A 87 19.51 -9.22 -2.78
CA VAL A 87 18.82 -7.97 -2.51
C VAL A 87 17.41 -8.28 -2.03
N HIS A 88 17.08 -7.85 -0.81
CA HIS A 88 15.70 -7.87 -0.35
C HIS A 88 14.95 -6.72 -1.01
N CYS A 89 13.81 -7.01 -1.63
CA CYS A 89 12.89 -6.04 -2.19
C CYS A 89 12.58 -4.93 -1.19
N ARG A 90 13.07 -3.74 -1.51
CA ARG A 90 12.94 -2.58 -0.62
C ARG A 90 11.49 -2.13 -0.49
N SER A 91 10.68 -2.27 -1.55
CA SER A 91 9.24 -2.00 -1.48
C SER A 91 8.54 -2.88 -0.45
N HIS A 92 8.95 -4.16 -0.37
CA HIS A 92 8.41 -5.06 0.64
C HIS A 92 8.89 -4.67 2.04
N LEU A 93 10.19 -4.39 2.21
CA LEU A 93 10.75 -3.92 3.49
C LEU A 93 10.03 -2.68 4.04
N ILE A 94 9.74 -1.69 3.20
CA ILE A 94 9.03 -0.47 3.62
C ILE A 94 7.61 -0.79 4.07
N ASN A 95 6.89 -1.65 3.33
CA ASN A 95 5.56 -2.08 3.74
C ASN A 95 5.60 -2.82 5.09
N LEU A 96 6.63 -3.64 5.33
CA LEU A 96 6.85 -4.28 6.64
C LEU A 96 7.16 -3.24 7.72
N SER A 97 8.10 -2.32 7.49
CA SER A 97 8.45 -1.28 8.46
C SER A 97 7.24 -0.44 8.85
N VAL A 98 6.40 -0.04 7.88
CA VAL A 98 5.14 0.64 8.16
C VAL A 98 4.23 -0.25 9.02
N LYS A 99 4.02 -1.51 8.61
CA LYS A 99 3.17 -2.45 9.35
C LYS A 99 3.63 -2.67 10.80
N ASP A 100 4.93 -2.78 11.01
CA ASP A 100 5.55 -3.04 12.32
C ASP A 100 5.46 -1.83 13.26
N THR A 101 5.38 -0.61 12.72
CA THR A 101 5.22 0.62 13.52
C THR A 101 3.78 0.84 14.01
N LEU A 102 2.80 0.10 13.50
CA LEU A 102 1.40 0.29 13.85
C LEU A 102 1.07 -0.32 15.20
N THR A 103 0.60 0.51 16.12
CA THR A 103 0.04 0.03 17.39
C THR A 103 -1.37 -0.50 17.18
N ASN A 104 -1.86 -1.30 18.14
CA ASN A 104 -3.24 -1.81 18.14
C ASN A 104 -4.29 -0.71 17.94
N GLU A 105 -4.00 0.51 18.39
CA GLU A 105 -4.93 1.64 18.30
C GLU A 105 -5.07 2.15 16.85
N PHE A 106 -3.96 2.20 16.10
CA PHE A 106 -4.01 2.53 14.67
C PHE A 106 -4.72 1.45 13.86
N TYR A 107 -4.54 0.18 14.23
CA TYR A 107 -5.31 -0.93 13.64
C TYR A 107 -6.82 -0.78 13.89
N GLN A 108 -7.23 -0.38 15.10
CA GLN A 108 -8.65 -0.15 15.42
C GLN A 108 -9.25 1.00 14.61
N SER A 109 -8.50 2.09 14.41
CA SER A 109 -8.93 3.21 13.57
C SER A 109 -9.02 2.81 12.09
N TYR A 110 -8.06 2.03 11.60
CA TYR A 110 -8.14 1.44 10.26
C TYR A 110 -9.38 0.53 10.11
N ASP A 111 -9.61 -0.35 11.07
CA ASP A 111 -10.75 -1.29 11.06
C ASP A 111 -12.11 -0.55 11.15
N LEU A 112 -12.16 0.60 11.82
CA LEU A 112 -13.32 1.49 11.78
C LEU A 112 -13.55 2.06 10.37
N ILE A 113 -12.49 2.56 9.71
CA ILE A 113 -12.58 3.04 8.31
C ILE A 113 -13.10 1.92 7.41
N HIS A 114 -12.46 0.75 7.46
CA HIS A 114 -12.80 -0.40 6.62
C HIS A 114 -14.26 -0.81 6.80
N ARG A 115 -14.71 -1.06 8.04
CA ARG A 115 -16.10 -1.46 8.33
C ARG A 115 -17.12 -0.42 7.88
N THR A 116 -16.80 0.87 8.02
CA THR A 116 -17.70 1.95 7.59
C THR A 116 -17.85 1.99 6.07
N LEU A 117 -16.76 1.80 5.33
CA LEU A 117 -16.81 1.78 3.86
C LEU A 117 -17.52 0.52 3.33
N VAL A 118 -17.27 -0.65 3.93
CA VAL A 118 -18.00 -1.88 3.63
C VAL A 118 -19.49 -1.72 3.91
N PHE A 119 -19.85 -1.12 5.05
CA PHE A 119 -21.24 -0.81 5.39
C PHE A 119 -21.91 0.01 4.28
N PHE A 120 -21.29 1.08 3.77
CA PHE A 120 -21.85 1.79 2.62
C PHE A 120 -21.97 0.92 1.37
N GLN A 121 -20.96 0.12 1.05
CA GLN A 121 -20.88 -0.68 -0.18
C GLN A 121 -21.88 -1.84 -0.22
N GLU A 122 -22.24 -2.40 0.94
CA GLU A 122 -23.20 -3.51 1.06
C GLU A 122 -24.65 -3.12 0.75
N SER A 123 -24.97 -1.82 0.63
CA SER A 123 -26.31 -1.36 0.27
C SER A 123 -26.25 -0.22 -0.72
N ALA A 124 -26.86 -0.42 -1.90
CA ALA A 124 -26.97 0.61 -2.93
C ALA A 124 -27.63 1.90 -2.40
N GLN A 125 -28.59 1.76 -1.49
CA GLN A 125 -29.24 2.91 -0.83
C GLN A 125 -28.27 3.66 0.08
N ARG A 126 -27.49 2.96 0.92
CA ARG A 126 -26.50 3.61 1.79
C ARG A 126 -25.40 4.30 0.98
N LEU A 127 -24.93 3.66 -0.09
CA LEU A 127 -23.93 4.23 -0.98
C LEU A 127 -24.44 5.48 -1.71
N ASP A 128 -25.69 5.49 -2.16
CA ASP A 128 -26.32 6.66 -2.78
C ASP A 128 -26.45 7.84 -1.80
N ILE A 129 -26.80 7.59 -0.54
CA ILE A 129 -26.80 8.63 0.51
C ILE A 129 -25.41 9.24 0.68
N LEU A 130 -24.36 8.41 0.76
CA LEU A 130 -22.97 8.90 0.83
C LEU A 130 -22.61 9.77 -0.38
N LYS A 131 -22.93 9.33 -1.60
CA LYS A 131 -22.62 10.11 -2.82
C LYS A 131 -23.31 11.47 -2.83
N ARG A 132 -24.58 11.54 -2.44
CA ARG A 132 -25.31 12.81 -2.33
C ARG A 132 -24.68 13.72 -1.28
N SER A 133 -24.30 13.16 -0.14
CA SER A 133 -23.59 13.88 0.92
C SER A 133 -22.22 14.40 0.46
N GLN A 134 -21.49 13.63 -0.37
CA GLN A 134 -20.25 14.09 -0.99
C GLN A 134 -20.49 15.28 -1.92
N ILE A 135 -21.51 15.22 -2.78
CA ILE A 135 -21.84 16.32 -3.70
C ILE A 135 -22.25 17.58 -2.93
N PHE A 136 -22.94 17.43 -1.80
CA PHE A 136 -23.36 18.57 -0.97
C PHE A 136 -22.20 19.26 -0.25
N HIS A 137 -21.30 18.48 0.35
CA HIS A 137 -20.21 19.01 1.19
C HIS A 137 -18.89 19.24 0.43
N THR A 138 -18.80 18.87 -0.85
CA THR A 138 -17.61 19.11 -1.67
C THR A 138 -17.97 19.90 -2.92
N THR A 139 -16.98 20.59 -3.51
CA THR A 139 -17.17 21.29 -4.80
C THR A 139 -17.28 20.35 -6.00
N SER A 140 -17.33 19.02 -5.77
CA SER A 140 -17.42 18.01 -6.82
C SER A 140 -18.85 17.82 -7.32
N LYS A 141 -19.02 17.83 -8.65
CA LYS A 141 -20.34 17.62 -9.30
C LYS A 141 -20.84 16.18 -9.27
N GLU A 142 -19.96 15.20 -9.06
CA GLU A 142 -20.31 13.77 -9.19
C GLU A 142 -19.97 12.92 -7.96
N GLY A 143 -19.35 13.52 -6.93
CA GLY A 143 -18.80 12.79 -5.78
C GLY A 143 -17.55 11.97 -6.13
N SER A 144 -16.76 11.61 -5.13
CA SER A 144 -15.55 10.80 -5.35
C SER A 144 -15.88 9.31 -5.31
N LYS A 145 -15.26 8.52 -6.21
CA LYS A 145 -15.38 7.05 -6.17
C LYS A 145 -14.90 6.52 -4.82
N VAL A 146 -15.78 5.83 -4.11
CA VAL A 146 -15.44 5.13 -2.86
C VAL A 146 -14.40 4.05 -3.16
N PRO A 147 -13.21 4.07 -2.52
CA PRO A 147 -12.19 3.07 -2.78
C PRO A 147 -12.66 1.67 -2.37
N SER A 148 -12.13 0.63 -3.03
CA SER A 148 -12.36 -0.74 -2.59
C SER A 148 -11.67 -0.96 -1.25
N ALA A 149 -12.38 -1.59 -0.31
CA ALA A 149 -11.81 -1.93 1.00
C ALA A 149 -10.86 -3.16 0.95
N SER A 150 -10.65 -3.76 -0.23
CA SER A 150 -10.09 -5.10 -0.40
C SER A 150 -8.56 -5.21 -0.51
N ASP A 151 -7.79 -4.12 -0.45
CA ASP A 151 -6.34 -4.20 -0.72
C ASP A 151 -5.49 -4.54 0.51
N THR A 152 -4.60 -5.53 0.35
CA THR A 152 -3.78 -6.14 1.42
C THR A 152 -2.45 -5.44 1.71
N ARG A 153 -2.10 -4.35 1.00
CA ARG A 153 -0.83 -3.63 1.21
C ARG A 153 -1.04 -2.35 2.04
N TRP A 154 -0.35 -2.24 3.17
CA TRP A 154 -0.50 -1.11 4.10
C TRP A 154 -0.25 0.27 3.48
N VAL A 155 0.75 0.42 2.60
CA VAL A 155 0.99 1.71 1.93
C VAL A 155 -0.14 2.09 0.94
N TYR A 156 -0.96 1.12 0.53
CA TYR A 156 -2.15 1.36 -0.29
C TYR A 156 -3.38 1.72 0.56
N HIS A 157 -3.36 1.42 1.86
CA HIS A 157 -4.36 1.92 2.83
C HIS A 157 -4.35 3.44 2.96
N TYR A 158 -3.28 4.11 2.48
CA TYR A 158 -3.27 5.55 2.26
C TYR A 158 -4.53 6.03 1.52
N GLN A 159 -5.01 5.30 0.51
CA GLN A 159 -6.18 5.71 -0.26
C GLN A 159 -7.45 5.77 0.60
N LEU A 160 -7.59 4.85 1.55
CA LEU A 160 -8.72 4.81 2.47
C LEU A 160 -8.62 5.95 3.50
N ALA A 161 -7.42 6.14 4.07
CA ALA A 161 -7.17 7.22 5.02
C ALA A 161 -7.36 8.62 4.37
N GLU A 162 -6.85 8.81 3.15
CA GLU A 162 -7.01 10.05 2.37
C GLU A 162 -8.47 10.28 1.98
N PHE A 163 -9.19 9.24 1.56
CA PHE A 163 -10.61 9.35 1.23
C PHE A 163 -11.44 9.78 2.44
N VAL A 164 -11.25 9.11 3.58
CA VAL A 164 -11.98 9.47 4.80
C VAL A 164 -11.57 10.86 5.30
N TRP A 165 -10.29 11.20 5.27
CA TRP A 165 -9.82 12.55 5.60
C TRP A 165 -10.41 13.62 4.67
N THR A 166 -10.62 13.34 3.40
CA THR A 166 -11.18 14.32 2.47
C THR A 166 -12.70 14.44 2.61
N HIS A 167 -13.38 13.34 2.93
CA HIS A 167 -14.83 13.23 2.92
C HIS A 167 -15.44 13.02 4.31
N MET A 168 -14.70 13.36 5.37
CA MET A 168 -15.09 13.05 6.75
C MET A 168 -16.47 13.61 7.10
N VAL A 169 -16.70 14.88 6.76
CA VAL A 169 -17.97 15.57 6.94
C VAL A 169 -19.09 14.84 6.20
N SER A 170 -18.87 14.53 4.92
CA SER A 170 -19.84 13.82 4.10
C SER A 170 -20.18 12.43 4.68
N ILE A 171 -19.18 11.72 5.19
CA ILE A 171 -19.36 10.40 5.80
C ILE A 171 -20.20 10.53 7.07
N VAL A 172 -19.87 11.45 7.97
CA VAL A 172 -20.62 11.66 9.22
C VAL A 172 -22.06 12.07 8.92
N SER A 173 -22.31 13.04 8.03
CA SER A 173 -23.66 13.44 7.63
C SER A 173 -24.45 12.28 7.02
N ALA A 174 -23.81 11.46 6.16
CA ALA A 174 -24.47 10.31 5.58
C ALA A 174 -24.85 9.24 6.62
N LEU A 175 -23.99 9.00 7.62
CA LEU A 175 -24.28 8.08 8.72
C LEU A 175 -25.44 8.57 9.59
N ILE A 176 -25.50 9.86 9.88
CA ILE A 176 -26.60 10.48 10.65
C ILE A 176 -27.92 10.35 9.87
N GLN A 177 -27.93 10.69 8.58
CA GLN A 177 -29.13 10.53 7.74
C GLN A 177 -29.63 9.08 7.65
N ILE A 178 -28.73 8.09 7.72
CA ILE A 178 -29.10 6.68 7.75
C ILE A 178 -29.77 6.34 9.09
N HIS A 179 -29.22 6.84 10.20
CA HIS A 179 -29.78 6.66 11.53
C HIS A 179 -31.18 7.30 11.67
N GLU A 180 -31.34 8.55 11.25
CA GLU A 180 -32.61 9.30 11.32
C GLU A 180 -33.74 8.65 10.52
N LYS A 181 -33.41 8.03 9.38
CA LYS A 181 -34.39 7.29 8.57
C LYS A 181 -34.85 5.99 9.24
N ASN A 182 -34.26 5.62 10.36
CA ASN A 182 -34.57 4.46 11.20
C ASN A 182 -34.74 3.16 10.40
N LYS A 183 -33.79 2.91 9.48
CA LYS A 183 -33.75 1.72 8.62
C LYS A 183 -32.74 0.69 9.14
N ASP A 184 -32.67 -0.45 8.44
CA ASP A 184 -31.65 -1.46 8.69
C ASP A 184 -30.23 -0.85 8.71
N GLY A 185 -29.47 -1.19 9.75
CA GLY A 185 -28.17 -0.59 10.05
C GLY A 185 -28.18 0.76 10.77
N SER A 186 -29.34 1.24 11.26
CA SER A 186 -29.47 2.53 11.99
C SER A 186 -28.50 2.65 13.19
N GLU A 187 -28.52 1.68 14.12
CA GLU A 187 -27.64 1.69 15.30
C GLU A 187 -26.15 1.58 14.92
N THR A 188 -25.85 0.78 13.89
CA THR A 188 -24.49 0.68 13.35
C THR A 188 -24.01 2.02 12.78
N ALA A 189 -24.87 2.73 12.04
CA ALA A 189 -24.54 4.02 11.47
C ALA A 189 -24.28 5.07 12.56
N ASN A 190 -25.14 5.14 13.59
CA ASN A 190 -24.94 6.02 14.74
C ASN A 190 -23.63 5.71 15.47
N GLY A 191 -23.37 4.42 15.74
CA GLY A 191 -22.13 3.98 16.37
C GLY A 191 -20.88 4.36 15.58
N PHE A 192 -20.91 4.30 14.25
CA PHE A 192 -19.82 4.80 13.41
C PHE A 192 -19.70 6.33 13.48
N ALA A 193 -20.81 7.08 13.37
CA ALA A 193 -20.79 8.54 13.40
C ALA A 193 -20.12 9.07 14.69
N ILE A 194 -20.49 8.53 15.85
CA ILE A 194 -19.91 8.88 17.15
C ILE A 194 -18.39 8.63 17.18
N ARG A 195 -17.93 7.53 16.59
CA ARG A 195 -16.50 7.18 16.58
C ARG A 195 -15.70 8.02 15.59
N PHE A 196 -16.30 8.44 14.48
CA PHE A 196 -15.68 9.31 13.49
C PHE A 196 -15.38 10.70 14.05
N VAL A 197 -16.23 11.24 14.92
CA VAL A 197 -16.00 12.54 15.58
C VAL A 197 -15.10 12.47 16.81
N ASN A 198 -14.62 11.28 17.17
CA ASN A 198 -13.72 11.11 18.31
C ASN A 198 -12.36 11.75 18.01
N GLU A 199 -11.86 12.56 18.94
CA GLU A 199 -10.60 13.30 18.78
C GLU A 199 -9.40 12.38 18.53
N LYS A 200 -9.32 11.26 19.25
CA LYS A 200 -8.26 10.26 19.07
C LYS A 200 -8.31 9.68 17.66
N PHE A 201 -9.50 9.39 17.14
CA PHE A 201 -9.66 8.89 15.77
C PHE A 201 -9.19 9.93 14.74
N ILE A 202 -9.65 11.18 14.86
CA ILE A 202 -9.28 12.28 13.95
C ILE A 202 -7.76 12.48 13.92
N PHE A 203 -7.13 12.51 15.09
CA PHE A 203 -5.67 12.60 15.19
C PHE A 203 -4.99 11.42 14.49
N GLN A 204 -5.40 10.19 14.82
CA GLN A 204 -4.78 8.98 14.27
C GLN A 204 -4.90 8.89 12.75
N ILE A 205 -6.07 9.19 12.18
CA ILE A 205 -6.23 9.15 10.73
C ILE A 205 -5.39 10.23 10.03
N GLY A 206 -5.24 11.41 10.63
CA GLY A 206 -4.36 12.47 10.14
C GLY A 206 -2.90 12.02 10.08
N ILE A 207 -2.40 11.42 11.16
CA ILE A 207 -1.05 10.84 11.23
C ILE A 207 -0.88 9.72 10.20
N MET A 208 -1.84 8.79 10.11
CA MET A 208 -1.81 7.71 9.12
C MET A 208 -1.72 8.25 7.70
N ARG A 209 -2.53 9.25 7.36
CA ARG A 209 -2.54 9.88 6.03
C ARG A 209 -1.18 10.46 5.67
N ILE A 210 -0.55 11.19 6.59
CA ILE A 210 0.77 11.80 6.39
C ILE A 210 1.83 10.71 6.17
N ILE A 211 1.94 9.75 7.09
CA ILE A 211 2.98 8.71 7.03
C ILE A 211 2.80 7.83 5.79
N LEU A 212 1.59 7.31 5.56
CA LEU A 212 1.31 6.43 4.43
C LEU A 212 1.41 7.17 3.09
N GLY A 213 1.07 8.46 3.04
CA GLY A 213 1.21 9.29 1.86
C GLY A 213 2.66 9.47 1.43
N HIS A 214 3.54 9.81 2.38
CA HIS A 214 4.98 9.92 2.13
C HIS A 214 5.60 8.56 1.79
N ALA A 215 5.22 7.49 2.50
CA ALA A 215 5.66 6.12 2.20
C ALA A 215 5.28 5.70 0.77
N LYS A 216 4.06 6.04 0.32
CA LYS A 216 3.59 5.76 -1.05
C LYS A 216 4.41 6.51 -2.10
N LEU A 217 4.71 7.78 -1.86
CA LEU A 217 5.54 8.57 -2.77
C LEU A 217 6.96 8.01 -2.86
N PHE A 218 7.52 7.60 -1.72
CA PHE A 218 8.83 6.97 -1.65
C PHE A 218 8.88 5.64 -2.42
N LEU A 219 7.88 4.77 -2.26
CA LEU A 219 7.75 3.54 -3.06
C LEU A 219 7.73 3.85 -4.56
N LYS A 220 6.87 4.77 -4.99
CA LYS A 220 6.76 5.16 -6.40
C LYS A 220 8.08 5.72 -6.98
N GLN A 221 8.88 6.41 -6.17
CA GLN A 221 10.18 6.90 -6.59
C GLN A 221 11.21 5.78 -6.70
N THR A 222 11.22 4.86 -5.73
CA THR A 222 12.22 3.80 -5.61
C THR A 222 11.98 2.64 -6.57
N GLU A 223 10.75 2.44 -7.03
CA GLU A 223 10.37 1.44 -8.04
C GLU A 223 10.74 1.83 -9.48
N ARG A 224 11.33 3.01 -9.70
CA ARG A 224 11.83 3.42 -11.02
C ARG A 224 13.06 2.59 -11.42
N ARG A 225 13.14 2.18 -12.69
CA ARG A 225 14.29 1.45 -13.27
C ARG A 225 15.64 2.18 -13.06
N SER A 226 15.60 3.51 -13.08
CA SER A 226 16.77 4.38 -12.91
C SER A 226 17.27 4.50 -11.46
N THR A 227 16.57 3.89 -10.51
CA THR A 227 16.95 3.93 -9.09
C THR A 227 18.16 3.05 -8.84
N THR A 228 19.18 3.64 -8.23
CA THR A 228 20.37 2.97 -7.72
C THR A 228 20.32 2.96 -6.19
N PHE A 229 21.21 2.19 -5.56
CA PHE A 229 21.27 2.11 -4.11
C PHE A 229 21.54 3.47 -3.44
N ASP A 230 22.40 4.29 -4.03
CA ASP A 230 22.72 5.63 -3.50
C ASP A 230 21.51 6.56 -3.58
N LYS A 231 20.81 6.57 -4.73
CA LYS A 231 19.58 7.35 -4.92
C LYS A 231 18.51 6.94 -3.92
N PHE A 232 18.41 5.65 -3.61
CA PHE A 232 17.47 5.19 -2.60
C PHE A 232 17.77 5.76 -1.22
N SER A 233 19.04 5.76 -0.78
CA SER A 233 19.42 6.30 0.54
C SER A 233 19.06 7.78 0.64
N ILE A 234 19.42 8.55 -0.38
CA ILE A 234 19.10 9.98 -0.46
C ILE A 234 17.58 10.21 -0.43
N CYS A 235 16.82 9.42 -1.18
CA CYS A 235 15.36 9.49 -1.16
C CYS A 235 14.78 9.15 0.22
N LEU A 236 15.35 8.16 0.93
CA LEU A 236 14.89 7.77 2.26
C LEU A 236 15.10 8.90 3.27
N ASP A 237 16.31 9.46 3.33
CA ASP A 237 16.63 10.56 4.24
C ASP A 237 15.75 11.78 3.95
N SER A 238 15.57 12.13 2.68
CA SER A 238 14.67 13.21 2.29
C SER A 238 13.21 12.93 2.66
N THR A 239 12.77 11.66 2.64
CA THR A 239 11.41 11.27 3.00
C THR A 239 11.19 11.40 4.51
N ILE A 240 12.17 10.97 5.31
CA ILE A 240 12.14 11.11 6.77
C ILE A 240 12.02 12.59 7.17
N VAL A 241 12.86 13.46 6.60
CA VAL A 241 12.81 14.91 6.87
C VAL A 241 11.46 15.51 6.48
N ARG A 242 10.89 15.10 5.34
CA ARG A 242 9.56 15.59 4.91
C ARG A 242 8.45 15.14 5.85
N ILE A 243 8.48 13.89 6.32
CA ILE A 243 7.52 13.39 7.31
C ILE A 243 7.63 14.22 8.59
N GLN A 244 8.83 14.41 9.12
CA GLN A 244 9.06 15.20 10.33
C GLN A 244 8.53 16.63 10.19
N ASN A 245 8.86 17.32 9.10
CA ASN A 245 8.36 18.67 8.85
C ASN A 245 6.83 18.71 8.74
N THR A 246 6.23 17.77 7.99
CA THR A 246 4.76 17.71 7.83
C THR A 246 4.07 17.44 9.16
N LEU A 247 4.65 16.60 10.01
CA LEU A 247 4.12 16.31 11.35
C LEU A 247 4.24 17.51 12.30
N ASN A 248 5.34 18.27 12.22
CA ASN A 248 5.53 19.47 13.02
C ASN A 248 4.55 20.60 12.63
N GLU A 249 4.16 20.66 11.36
CA GLU A 249 3.19 21.62 10.82
C GLU A 249 1.73 21.11 10.91
N PHE A 250 1.51 19.86 11.35
CA PHE A 250 0.18 19.26 11.37
C PHE A 250 -0.66 19.81 12.52
N ASP A 251 -1.47 20.80 12.20
CA ASP A 251 -2.53 21.32 13.08
C ASP A 251 -3.85 20.57 12.83
N TYR A 252 -4.18 19.64 13.73
CA TYR A 252 -5.43 18.88 13.67
C TYR A 252 -6.62 19.62 14.32
N GLU A 253 -6.40 20.73 15.04
CA GLU A 253 -7.45 21.44 15.75
C GLU A 253 -8.41 22.14 14.79
N ILE A 254 -7.90 22.71 13.69
CA ILE A 254 -8.72 23.26 12.59
C ILE A 254 -9.67 22.19 12.03
N TYR A 255 -9.16 20.97 11.87
CA TYR A 255 -9.93 19.87 11.31
C TYR A 255 -10.99 19.35 12.30
N LYS A 256 -10.61 19.26 13.58
CA LYS A 256 -11.50 18.92 14.69
C LYS A 256 -12.66 19.91 14.83
N GLN A 257 -12.39 21.21 14.70
CA GLN A 257 -13.42 22.24 14.78
C GLN A 257 -14.47 22.07 13.67
N LYS A 258 -14.02 21.88 12.42
CA LYS A 258 -14.93 21.64 11.28
C LYS A 258 -15.81 20.40 11.46
N VAL A 259 -15.24 19.29 11.94
CA VAL A 259 -15.99 18.05 12.16
C VAL A 259 -16.98 18.17 13.33
N LYS A 260 -16.63 18.94 14.37
CA LYS A 260 -17.52 19.21 15.51
C LYS A 260 -18.68 20.13 15.14
N GLU A 261 -18.40 21.25 14.46
CA GLU A 261 -19.43 22.21 14.01
C GLU A 261 -20.47 21.52 13.13
N ASP A 262 -20.04 20.65 12.21
CA ASP A 262 -20.97 19.88 11.38
C ASP A 262 -21.76 18.84 12.18
N ARG A 263 -21.20 18.21 13.23
CA ARG A 263 -21.96 17.30 14.08
C ARG A 263 -23.05 18.03 14.87
N ASP A 264 -22.71 19.18 15.44
CA ASP A 264 -23.60 19.96 16.29
C ASP A 264 -24.77 20.55 15.47
N LEU A 265 -24.63 20.66 14.15
CA LEU A 265 -25.73 20.99 13.22
C LEU A 265 -26.79 19.87 13.08
N TYR A 266 -26.49 18.64 13.51
CA TYR A 266 -27.40 17.48 13.42
C TYR A 266 -27.73 16.85 14.78
N GLN A 267 -27.52 17.57 15.89
CA GLN A 267 -28.07 17.23 17.22
C GLN A 267 -29.25 18.15 17.54
#